data_AF-A0A517XYF0-F1
#
_entry.id   AF-A0A517XYF0-F1
#
_cell.length_a   1.000
_cell.length_b   1.000
_cell.length_c   1.000
_cell.angle_alpha   90.00
_cell.angle_beta   90.00
_cell.angle_gamma   90.00
#
_symmetry.space_group_name_H-M   'P 1'
#
loop_
_entity.id
_entity.type
_entity.pdbx_description
1 polymer ?
#
loop_
_entity_poly.entity_id
_entity_poly.type
_entity_poly.pdbx_seq_one_letter_code
_entity_poly.pdbx_strand_id
1 'polypeptide(L)' 'MTDPRADLLTALHALADEVPDMRVGQLVAALGELAADECGRTLWDADDTELLAAARRFRHDLEARGVTPTPTV' A
#
# COMPACT_ATOMS: atom_id res chain seq x y z
N MET A 1 12.65 6.95 -17.42
CA MET A 1 11.42 6.22 -17.05
C MET A 1 11.79 5.36 -15.86
N THR A 2 11.08 5.51 -14.75
CA THR A 2 11.34 4.74 -13.52
C THR A 2 10.86 3.29 -13.71
N ASP A 3 11.56 2.34 -13.09
CA ASP A 3 11.23 0.91 -13.13
C ASP A 3 10.14 0.61 -12.08
N PRO A 4 8.90 0.25 -12.46
CA PRO A 4 7.80 0.02 -11.52
C PRO A 4 8.12 -1.03 -10.46
N ARG A 5 8.95 -2.03 -10.79
CA ARG A 5 9.38 -3.04 -9.82
C ARG A 5 10.26 -2.44 -8.74
N ALA A 6 11.23 -1.62 -9.13
CA ALA A 6 12.11 -0.95 -8.19
C ALA A 6 11.31 -0.01 -7.29
N ASP A 7 10.40 0.77 -7.87
CA ASP A 7 9.51 1.67 -7.14
C ASP A 7 8.61 0.93 -6.14
N LEU A 8 8.05 -0.22 -6.54
CA LEU A 8 7.23 -1.06 -5.67
C LEU A 8 8.05 -1.62 -4.49
N LEU A 9 9.26 -2.12 -4.74
CA LEU A 9 10.13 -2.61 -3.67
C LEU A 9 10.54 -1.50 -2.71
N THR A 10 10.83 -0.29 -3.21
CA THR A 10 11.08 0.88 -2.37
C THR A 10 9.86 1.26 -1.54
N ALA A 11 8.66 1.26 -2.13
CA ALA A 11 7.41 1.56 -1.42
C ALA A 11 7.10 0.52 -0.34
N LEU A 12 7.29 -0.77 -0.63
CA LEU A 12 7.13 -1.86 0.34
C LEU A 12 8.07 -1.70 1.54
N HIS A 13 9.34 -1.32 1.30
CA HIS A 13 10.29 -1.08 2.37
C HIS A 13 9.87 0.10 3.25
N ALA A 14 9.48 1.23 2.65
CA ALA A 14 8.99 2.39 3.38
C ALA A 14 7.74 2.07 4.21
N LEU A 15 6.78 1.34 3.64
CA LEU A 15 5.58 0.90 4.36
C LEU A 15 5.92 -0.02 5.54
N ALA A 16 6.88 -0.93 5.38
CA ALA A 16 7.30 -1.80 6.48
C ALA A 16 7.88 -1.02 7.66
N ASP A 17 8.58 0.09 7.40
CA ASP A 17 9.08 0.99 8.45
C ASP A 17 7.95 1.79 9.12
N GLU A 18 6.91 2.18 8.36
CA GLU A 18 5.75 2.91 8.88
C GLU A 18 4.79 2.05 9.71
N VAL A 19 4.69 0.74 9.42
CA VAL A 19 3.83 -0.20 10.16
C VAL A 19 4.62 -1.41 10.71
N PRO A 20 5.53 -1.18 11.68
CA PRO A 20 6.47 -2.21 12.16
C PRO A 20 5.78 -3.41 12.83
N ASP A 21 4.53 -3.26 13.29
CA ASP A 21 3.74 -4.33 13.89
C ASP A 21 3.20 -5.34 12.86
N MET A 22 3.21 -4.98 11.57
CA MET A 22 2.72 -5.81 10.49
C MET A 22 3.86 -6.62 9.86
N ARG A 23 3.76 -7.95 9.87
CA ARG A 23 4.76 -8.79 9.17
C ARG A 23 4.67 -8.55 7.67
N VAL A 24 5.80 -8.66 6.96
CA VAL A 24 5.87 -8.45 5.49
C VAL A 24 4.81 -9.23 4.71
N GLY A 25 4.59 -10.51 5.04
CA GLY A 25 3.55 -11.30 4.36
C GLY A 25 2.13 -10.77 4.57
N GLN A 26 1.84 -10.15 5.71
CA GLN A 26 0.56 -9.51 5.96
C GLN A 26 0.43 -8.20 5.17
N LEU A 27 1.50 -7.41 5.11
CA LEU A 27 1.54 -6.18 4.31
C LEU A 27 1.25 -6.51 2.84
N VAL A 28 1.95 -7.49 2.27
CA VAL A 28 1.74 -7.93 0.88
C VAL A 28 0.31 -8.44 0.66
N ALA A 29 -0.26 -9.21 1.60
CA ALA A 29 -1.65 -9.64 1.51
C ALA A 29 -2.63 -8.46 1.49
N ALA A 30 -2.43 -7.45 2.35
CA ALA A 30 -3.27 -6.26 2.37
C ALA A 30 -3.19 -5.45 1.07
N LEU A 31 -1.99 -5.33 0.48
CA LEU A 31 -1.85 -4.71 -0.83
C LEU A 31 -2.56 -5.51 -1.94
N GLY A 32 -2.53 -6.85 -1.85
CA GLY A 32 -3.28 -7.72 -2.75
C GLY A 32 -4.79 -7.50 -2.68
N GLU A 33 -5.35 -7.36 -1.48
CA GLU A 33 -6.77 -7.03 -1.29
C GLU A 33 -7.12 -5.66 -1.84
N LEU A 34 -6.26 -4.64 -1.63
CA LEU A 34 -6.47 -3.30 -2.21
C LEU A 34 -6.37 -3.30 -3.73
N ALA A 35 -5.44 -4.04 -4.31
CA ALA A 35 -5.34 -4.19 -5.77
C ALA A 35 -6.57 -4.91 -6.35
N ALA A 36 -7.13 -5.88 -5.62
CA ALA A 36 -8.38 -6.54 -6.02
C ALA A 36 -9.56 -5.58 -6.02
N ASP A 37 -9.63 -4.68 -5.03
CA ASP A 37 -10.68 -3.66 -4.94
C ASP A 37 -10.55 -2.58 -6.03
N GLU A 38 -9.35 -2.04 -6.25
CA GLU A 38 -9.13 -0.93 -7.17
C GLU A 38 -9.00 -1.35 -8.65
N CYS A 39 -8.35 -2.48 -8.92
CA CYS A 39 -8.01 -2.92 -10.27
C CYS A 39 -8.77 -4.19 -10.70
N GLY A 40 -9.51 -4.83 -9.79
CA GLY A 40 -10.24 -6.07 -10.07
C GLY A 40 -9.34 -7.30 -10.24
N ARG A 41 -8.07 -7.23 -9.79
CA ARG A 41 -7.08 -8.30 -9.94
C ARG A 41 -6.56 -8.79 -8.60
N THR A 42 -6.43 -10.10 -8.47
CA THR A 42 -5.82 -10.70 -7.29
C THR A 42 -4.32 -10.39 -7.25
N LEU A 43 -3.69 -10.55 -6.08
CA LEU A 43 -2.24 -10.38 -5.91
C LEU A 43 -1.40 -11.14 -6.97
N TRP A 44 -1.88 -12.30 -7.42
CA TRP A 44 -1.16 -13.13 -8.39
C TRP A 44 -1.22 -12.57 -9.83
N ASP A 45 -2.28 -11.83 -10.15
CA ASP A 45 -2.55 -11.30 -11.49
C ASP A 45 -2.19 -9.82 -11.62
N ALA A 46 -2.04 -9.11 -10.50
CA ALA A 46 -1.68 -7.71 -10.47
C ALA A 46 -0.23 -7.50 -10.92
N ASP A 47 -0.01 -6.54 -11.81
CA ASP A 47 1.34 -6.16 -12.23
C ASP A 47 2.02 -5.22 -11.22
N ASP A 48 3.33 -4.97 -11.42
CA ASP A 48 4.14 -4.11 -10.55
C ASP A 48 3.56 -2.68 -10.44
N THR A 49 2.85 -2.18 -11.46
CA THR A 49 2.24 -0.84 -11.46
C THR A 49 0.94 -0.82 -10.68
N GLU A 50 0.10 -1.85 -10.83
CA GLU A 50 -1.15 -2.02 -10.07
C GLU A 50 -0.86 -2.18 -8.58
N LEU A 51 0.13 -3.00 -8.21
CA LEU A 51 0.56 -3.13 -6.82
C LEU A 51 1.20 -1.86 -6.26
N LEU A 52 1.92 -1.10 -7.08
CA LEU A 52 2.45 0.20 -6.67
C LEU A 52 1.32 1.22 -6.40
N ALA A 53 0.22 1.18 -7.16
CA ALA A 53 -0.96 1.98 -6.88
C ALA A 53 -1.59 1.59 -5.54
N ALA A 54 -1.78 0.28 -5.29
CA ALA A 54 -2.27 -0.24 -4.02
C ALA A 54 -1.37 0.16 -2.83
N ALA A 55 -0.04 0.13 -2.98
CA ALA A 55 0.90 0.58 -1.96
C ALA A 55 0.74 2.08 -1.63
N ARG A 56 0.57 2.93 -2.65
CA ARG A 56 0.32 4.36 -2.47
C ARG A 56 -1.02 4.60 -1.77
N ARG A 57 -2.05 3.84 -2.13
CA ARG A 57 -3.36 3.88 -1.47
C ARG A 57 -3.25 3.50 0.00
N PHE A 58 -2.59 2.39 0.30
CA PHE A 58 -2.40 1.91 1.67
C PHE A 58 -1.75 2.98 2.54
N ARG A 59 -0.69 3.63 2.05
CA ARG A 59 -0.02 4.73 2.76
C ARG A 59 -0.97 5.92 3.01
N HIS A 60 -1.72 6.34 2.00
CA HIS A 60 -2.71 7.40 2.14
C HIS A 60 -3.75 7.07 3.22
N ASP A 61 -4.20 5.81 3.28
CA ASP A 61 -5.17 5.37 4.29
C ASP A 61 -4.54 5.31 5.70
N LEU A 62 -3.24 5.01 5.85
CA LEU A 62 -2.51 5.14 7.11
C LEU A 62 -2.44 6.60 7.57
N GLU A 63 -2.03 7.50 6.68
CA GLU A 63 -1.96 8.93 6.94
C GLU A 63 -3.33 9.48 7.39
N ALA A 64 -4.40 9.13 6.67
CA ALA A 64 -5.76 9.54 7.00
C ALA A 64 -6.23 9.04 8.38
N ARG A 65 -5.78 7.87 8.82
CA ARG A 65 -6.07 7.33 10.17
C ARG A 65 -5.23 8.00 11.26
N GLY A 66 -4.03 8.47 10.93
CA GLY A 66 -3.16 9.22 11.82
C GLY A 66 -3.61 10.68 12.04
N VAL A 67 -4.42 11.22 11.13
CA VAL A 67 -5.07 12.53 11.32
C VAL A 67 -6.18 12.40 12.35
N THR A 68 -5.94 12.88 13.56
CA THR A 68 -7.03 13.09 14.54
C THR A 68 -7.90 14.23 14.01
N PRO A 69 -9.21 14.03 13.73
CA PRO A 69 -10.06 15.14 13.30
C PRO A 69 -10.15 16.17 14.43
N THR A 70 -9.68 17.39 14.16
CA THR A 70 -9.87 18.53 15.08
C THR A 70 -11.38 18.74 15.25
N PRO A 71 -11.93 18.65 16.48
CA PRO A 71 -13.34 18.94 16.69
C PRO A 71 -13.59 20.40 16.34
N THR A 72 -14.45 20.64 15.36
CA THR A 72 -14.97 21.98 15.05
C THR A 72 -15.82 22.42 16.23
N VAL A 73 -15.32 23.41 16.98
CA VAL A 73 -16.06 24.15 18.02
C VAL A 73 -17.08 25.07 17.34
#